data_AF-A0A7W9QIM4-F1
#
_entry.id   AF-A0A7W9QIM4-F1
#
_cell.length_a   1.000
_cell.length_b   1.000
_cell.length_c   1.000
_cell.angle_alpha   90.00
_cell.angle_beta   90.00
_cell.angle_gamma   90.00
#
_symmetry.space_group_name_H-M   'P 1'
#
loop_
_entity.id
_entity.type
_entity.pdbx_description
1 polymer ?
#
loop_
_entity_poly.entity_id
_entity_poly.type
_entity_poly.pdbx_seq_one_letter_code
_entity_poly.pdbx_strand_id
1 'polypeptide(L)'
;MTSDRWSAEFTGRIAQRLRDSRRAAGLTMAEVAQGCATRGMPELTEHSIKNLESGRKTSISVADVVMLADVLGVPPVTLLFPLGSSAAVEVLPGRELSTWDAVAWFTGETLLDDAAPEGSPRDVLDSFRHHGDLVAAAMSSYALAQERRRVASTTLDRSRRTTLLQRAEGYEAHAFEDARELRTYRERMRQRGLTPPALPDGLAFIDQPDTHTEAEESE
;
A
#
# COMPACT_ATOMS: atom_id res chain seq x y z
N MET A 1 10.37 7.52 -32.16
CA MET A 1 11.46 6.67 -31.63
C MET A 1 11.23 5.23 -32.04
N THR A 2 12.28 4.46 -32.33
CA THR A 2 12.16 3.00 -32.53
C THR A 2 11.95 2.32 -31.18
N SER A 3 11.26 1.17 -31.16
CA SER A 3 10.96 0.41 -29.93
C SER A 3 12.21 0.07 -29.11
N ASP A 4 13.30 -0.33 -29.79
CA ASP A 4 14.57 -0.68 -29.15
C ASP A 4 15.24 0.51 -28.45
N ARG A 5 15.17 1.70 -29.05
CA ARG A 5 15.75 2.91 -28.47
C ARG A 5 14.99 3.33 -27.20
N TRP A 6 13.66 3.30 -27.26
CA TRP A 6 12.82 3.59 -26.09
C TRP A 6 13.11 2.62 -24.94
N SER A 7 13.22 1.32 -25.23
CA SER A 7 13.51 0.30 -24.20
C SER A 7 14.89 0.52 -23.54
N ALA A 8 15.91 0.88 -24.33
CA ALA A 8 17.24 1.17 -23.81
C ALA A 8 17.25 2.44 -22.95
N GLU A 9 16.55 3.50 -23.38
CA GLU A 9 16.43 4.76 -22.61
C GLU A 9 15.62 4.55 -21.32
N PHE A 10 14.55 3.74 -21.35
CA PHE A 10 13.78 3.36 -20.18
C PHE A 10 14.64 2.60 -19.16
N THR A 11 15.42 1.61 -19.62
CA THR A 11 16.36 0.87 -18.75
C THR A 11 17.47 1.78 -18.23
N GLY A 12 17.97 2.71 -19.04
CA GLY A 12 18.94 3.71 -18.60
C GLY A 12 18.43 4.58 -17.46
N ARG A 13 17.14 4.95 -17.47
CA ARG A 13 16.51 5.67 -16.35
C ARG A 13 16.47 4.82 -15.08
N ILE A 14 16.10 3.54 -15.19
CA ILE A 14 16.12 2.61 -14.05
C ILE A 14 17.53 2.49 -13.47
N ALA A 15 18.54 2.31 -14.32
CA ALA A 15 19.93 2.21 -13.90
C ALA A 15 20.42 3.48 -13.16
N GLN A 16 19.99 4.66 -13.61
CA GLN A 16 20.31 5.92 -12.95
C GLN A 16 19.63 5.99 -11.57
N ARG A 17 18.34 5.66 -11.46
CA ARG A 17 17.62 5.64 -10.17
C ARG A 17 18.22 4.63 -9.20
N LEU A 18 18.57 3.45 -9.69
CA LEU A 18 19.26 2.42 -8.91
C LEU A 18 20.56 2.96 -8.29
N ARG A 19 21.39 3.60 -9.12
CA ARG A 19 22.66 4.19 -8.69
C ARG A 19 22.45 5.27 -7.63
N ASP A 20 21.46 6.13 -7.82
CA ASP A 20 21.16 7.22 -6.89
C ASP A 20 20.65 6.70 -5.55
N SER A 21 19.71 5.74 -5.57
CA SER A 21 19.20 5.07 -4.36
C SER A 21 20.31 4.32 -3.61
N ARG A 22 21.17 3.58 -4.32
CA ARG A 22 22.31 2.88 -3.73
C ARG A 22 23.26 3.84 -3.02
N ARG A 23 23.59 4.97 -3.65
CA ARG A 23 24.45 6.00 -3.08
C ARG A 23 23.83 6.66 -1.85
N ALA A 24 22.53 6.96 -1.90
CA ALA A 24 21.79 7.52 -0.77
C ALA A 24 21.76 6.56 0.43
N ALA A 25 21.68 5.25 0.17
CA ALA A 25 21.76 4.21 1.19
C ALA A 25 23.20 3.93 1.71
N GLY A 26 24.22 4.57 1.12
CA GLY A 26 25.63 4.35 1.49
C GLY A 26 26.18 2.98 1.09
N LEU A 27 25.50 2.25 0.20
CA LEU A 27 25.86 0.88 -0.17
C LEU A 27 26.83 0.84 -1.36
N THR A 28 27.76 -0.11 -1.32
CA THR A 28 28.59 -0.50 -2.46
C THR A 28 27.84 -1.46 -3.40
N MET A 29 28.34 -1.63 -4.62
CA MET A 29 27.78 -2.62 -5.55
C MET A 29 27.89 -4.05 -5.00
N ALA A 30 28.98 -4.34 -4.28
CA ALA A 30 29.20 -5.64 -3.65
C ALA A 30 28.19 -5.91 -2.53
N GLU A 31 27.88 -4.91 -1.70
CA GLU A 31 26.87 -5.05 -0.64
C GLU A 31 25.47 -5.24 -1.20
N VAL A 32 25.11 -4.54 -2.29
CA VAL A 32 23.82 -4.77 -2.97
C VAL A 32 23.76 -6.20 -3.55
N ALA A 33 24.83 -6.65 -4.20
CA ALA A 33 24.90 -8.03 -4.73
C ALA A 33 24.78 -9.07 -3.61
N GLN A 34 25.47 -8.86 -2.48
CA GLN A 34 25.36 -9.72 -1.32
C GLN A 34 23.95 -9.70 -0.73
N GLY A 35 23.29 -8.53 -0.69
CA GLY A 35 21.90 -8.38 -0.27
C GLY A 35 20.92 -9.17 -1.14
N CYS A 36 21.16 -9.21 -2.45
CA CYS A 36 20.38 -10.02 -3.40
C CYS A 36 20.64 -11.52 -3.18
N ALA A 37 21.90 -11.92 -3.02
CA ALA A 37 22.28 -13.32 -2.80
C ALA A 37 21.67 -13.89 -1.52
N THR A 38 21.66 -13.13 -0.43
CA THR A 38 21.03 -13.52 0.84
C THR A 38 19.51 -13.73 0.71
N ARG A 39 18.87 -13.10 -0.28
CA ARG A 39 17.44 -13.23 -0.60
C ARG A 39 17.13 -14.25 -1.69
N GLY A 40 18.13 -15.04 -2.09
CA GLY A 40 17.98 -16.10 -3.08
C GLY A 40 18.15 -15.69 -4.53
N MET A 41 18.70 -14.49 -4.81
CA MET A 41 19.04 -14.04 -6.18
C MET A 41 20.55 -13.80 -6.33
N PRO A 42 21.39 -14.86 -6.30
CA PRO A 42 22.85 -14.74 -6.41
C PRO A 42 23.34 -14.31 -7.81
N GLU A 43 22.48 -14.40 -8.84
CA GLU A 43 22.78 -13.98 -10.21
C GLU A 43 22.97 -12.46 -10.36
N LEU A 44 22.42 -11.67 -9.44
CA LEU A 44 22.65 -10.22 -9.35
C LEU A 44 24.02 -9.92 -8.73
N THR A 45 25.06 -10.24 -9.48
CA THR A 45 26.47 -10.05 -9.07
C THR A 45 26.89 -8.57 -9.05
N GLU A 46 27.96 -8.25 -8.31
CA GLU A 46 28.58 -6.91 -8.33
C GLU A 46 28.88 -6.45 -9.77
N HIS A 47 29.39 -7.36 -10.60
CA HIS A 47 29.68 -7.09 -12.01
C HIS A 47 28.40 -6.76 -12.81
N SER A 48 27.30 -7.45 -12.54
CA SER A 48 26.01 -7.18 -13.21
C SER A 48 25.46 -5.82 -12.82
N ILE A 49 25.53 -5.45 -11.54
CA ILE A 49 25.13 -4.14 -11.04
C ILE A 49 26.00 -3.05 -11.66
N LYS A 50 27.31 -3.27 -11.73
CA LYS A 50 28.25 -2.35 -12.40
C LYS A 50 27.92 -2.15 -13.88
N ASN A 51 27.59 -3.22 -14.59
CA ASN A 51 27.22 -3.13 -16.01
C ASN A 51 25.89 -2.41 -16.21
N LEU A 52 24.94 -2.60 -15.30
CA LEU A 52 23.67 -1.88 -15.31
C LEU A 52 23.88 -0.39 -15.06
N GLU A 53 24.55 0.00 -13.97
CA GLU A 53 24.80 1.42 -13.63
C GLU A 53 25.70 2.16 -14.60
N SER A 54 26.49 1.44 -15.42
CA SER A 54 27.30 2.04 -16.48
C SER A 54 26.58 2.08 -17.84
N GLY A 55 25.37 1.53 -17.94
CA GLY A 55 24.59 1.46 -19.18
C GLY A 55 25.06 0.39 -20.16
N ARG A 56 26.04 -0.46 -19.80
CA ARG A 56 26.47 -1.59 -20.64
C ARG A 56 25.41 -2.68 -20.71
N LYS A 57 24.66 -2.88 -19.62
CA LYS A 57 23.49 -3.75 -19.58
C LYS A 57 22.26 -2.88 -19.84
N THR A 58 21.65 -3.04 -21.01
CA THR A 58 20.49 -2.27 -21.48
C THR A 58 19.15 -2.99 -21.29
N SER A 59 19.16 -4.11 -20.57
CA SER A 59 17.97 -4.86 -20.19
C SER A 59 17.99 -5.19 -18.70
N ILE A 60 16.81 -5.21 -18.08
CA ILE A 60 16.62 -5.58 -16.69
C ILE A 60 15.26 -6.28 -16.57
N SER A 61 15.20 -7.35 -15.78
CA SER A 61 13.93 -8.05 -15.56
C SER A 61 13.09 -7.29 -14.51
N VAL A 62 11.77 -7.48 -14.51
CA VAL A 62 10.91 -6.93 -13.45
C VAL A 62 11.27 -7.54 -12.09
N ALA A 63 11.69 -8.81 -12.05
CA ALA A 63 12.16 -9.47 -10.83
C ALA A 63 13.44 -8.80 -10.29
N ASP A 64 14.38 -8.45 -11.17
CA ASP A 64 15.60 -7.72 -10.79
C ASP A 64 15.22 -6.37 -10.16
N VAL A 65 14.26 -5.63 -10.74
CA VAL A 65 13.82 -4.32 -10.22
C VAL A 65 13.24 -4.45 -8.82
N VAL A 66 12.34 -5.42 -8.59
CA VAL A 66 11.70 -5.61 -7.28
C VAL A 66 12.72 -6.06 -6.23
N MET A 67 13.63 -6.99 -6.58
CA MET A 67 14.69 -7.45 -5.67
C MET A 67 15.65 -6.32 -5.30
N LEU A 68 16.09 -5.54 -6.28
CA LEU A 68 16.98 -4.40 -6.05
C LEU A 68 16.29 -3.33 -5.20
N ALA A 69 15.01 -3.06 -5.44
CA ALA A 69 14.23 -2.12 -4.62
C ALA A 69 14.17 -2.56 -3.15
N ASP A 70 13.92 -3.86 -2.89
CA ASP A 70 13.89 -4.42 -1.53
C ASP A 70 15.26 -4.33 -0.84
N VAL A 71 16.34 -4.69 -1.54
CA VAL A 71 17.71 -4.58 -1.00
C VAL A 71 18.08 -3.13 -0.67
N LEU A 72 17.61 -2.19 -1.49
CA LEU A 72 17.88 -0.75 -1.32
C LEU A 72 16.93 -0.07 -0.33
N GLY A 73 15.87 -0.74 0.12
CA GLY A 73 14.86 -0.17 1.01
C GLY A 73 14.06 0.97 0.37
N VAL A 74 13.80 0.90 -0.94
CA VAL A 74 13.04 1.92 -1.69
C VAL A 74 11.79 1.33 -2.33
N PRO A 75 10.70 2.10 -2.53
CA PRO A 75 9.54 1.60 -3.26
C PRO A 75 9.92 1.28 -4.72
N PRO A 76 9.58 0.11 -5.29
CA PRO A 76 9.98 -0.28 -6.65
C PRO A 76 9.60 0.73 -7.73
N VAL A 77 8.44 1.39 -7.59
CA VAL A 77 7.95 2.42 -8.51
C VAL A 77 8.92 3.62 -8.64
N THR A 78 9.71 3.91 -7.61
CA THR A 78 10.69 5.01 -7.61
C THR A 78 11.98 4.68 -8.36
N LEU A 79 12.20 3.41 -8.69
CA LEU A 79 13.24 2.98 -9.63
C LEU A 79 12.77 3.14 -11.07
N LEU A 80 11.46 2.95 -11.32
CA LEU A 80 10.87 3.07 -12.66
C LEU A 80 10.67 4.53 -13.08
N PHE A 81 10.23 5.37 -12.14
CA PHE A 81 9.89 6.77 -12.42
C PHE A 81 10.76 7.73 -11.60
N PRO A 82 11.38 8.75 -12.24
CA PRO A 82 12.31 9.68 -11.61
C PRO A 82 11.59 10.76 -10.77
N LEU A 83 10.76 10.35 -9.82
CA LEU A 83 9.98 11.26 -8.97
C LEU A 83 10.91 12.22 -8.21
N GLY A 84 10.63 13.52 -8.32
CA GLY A 84 11.42 14.59 -7.70
C GLY A 84 12.71 14.98 -8.44
N SER A 85 13.14 14.22 -9.46
CA SER A 85 14.35 14.54 -10.25
C SER A 85 14.07 14.86 -11.72
N SER A 86 12.89 14.53 -12.24
CA SER A 86 12.42 14.97 -13.56
C SER A 86 10.96 15.41 -13.48
N ALA A 87 10.60 16.46 -14.20
CA ALA A 87 9.23 16.95 -14.30
C ALA A 87 8.35 16.04 -15.19
N ALA A 88 8.94 15.43 -16.21
CA ALA A 88 8.25 14.58 -17.17
C ALA A 88 9.04 13.30 -17.48
N VAL A 89 8.33 12.30 -17.99
CA VAL A 89 8.89 11.01 -18.39
C VAL A 89 8.09 10.40 -19.53
N GLU A 90 8.79 9.79 -20.47
CA GLU A 90 8.18 9.00 -21.54
C GLU A 90 7.80 7.61 -21.03
N VAL A 91 6.50 7.38 -20.84
CA VAL A 91 5.94 6.14 -20.29
C VAL A 91 5.73 5.04 -21.33
N LEU A 92 5.55 5.44 -22.59
CA LEU A 92 5.43 4.57 -23.78
C LEU A 92 6.07 5.32 -24.97
N PRO A 93 6.47 4.64 -26.06
CA PRO A 93 7.05 5.31 -27.22
C PRO A 93 6.16 6.47 -27.74
N GLY A 94 6.69 7.69 -27.69
CA GLY A 94 6.02 8.93 -28.09
C GLY A 94 5.01 9.48 -27.09
N ARG A 95 4.84 8.86 -25.92
CA ARG A 95 3.88 9.30 -24.88
C ARG A 95 4.63 9.77 -23.65
N GLU A 96 4.73 11.08 -23.53
CA GLU A 96 5.24 11.75 -22.33
C GLU A 96 4.11 12.12 -21.39
N LEU A 97 4.34 11.95 -20.09
CA LEU A 97 3.48 12.41 -19.00
C LEU A 97 4.30 13.20 -18.00
N SER A 98 3.64 14.01 -17.16
CA SER A 98 4.31 14.47 -15.95
C SER A 98 4.75 13.26 -15.12
N THR A 99 5.86 13.36 -14.39
CA THR A 99 6.35 12.21 -13.61
C THR A 99 5.33 11.77 -12.56
N TRP A 100 4.53 12.70 -12.03
CA TRP A 100 3.44 12.37 -11.12
C TRP A 100 2.32 11.60 -11.82
N ASP A 101 1.86 12.06 -12.98
CA ASP A 101 0.81 11.37 -13.75
C ASP A 101 1.28 9.99 -14.24
N ALA A 102 2.58 9.84 -14.53
CA ALA A 102 3.18 8.56 -14.87
C ALA A 102 3.11 7.56 -13.71
N VAL A 103 3.44 8.01 -12.50
CA VAL A 103 3.32 7.19 -11.28
C VAL A 103 1.86 6.84 -11.03
N ALA A 104 0.96 7.84 -11.04
CA ALA A 104 -0.47 7.62 -10.84
C ALA A 104 -1.07 6.67 -11.89
N TRP A 105 -0.66 6.77 -13.16
CA TRP A 105 -1.08 5.84 -14.19
C TRP A 105 -0.58 4.42 -13.91
N PHE A 106 0.70 4.27 -13.54
CA PHE A 106 1.31 2.96 -13.29
C PHE A 106 0.73 2.27 -12.05
N THR A 107 0.44 3.03 -10.99
CA THR A 107 -0.19 2.52 -9.77
C THR A 107 -1.70 2.38 -9.90
N GLY A 108 -2.31 2.85 -10.99
CA GLY A 108 -3.76 2.84 -11.15
C GLY A 108 -4.45 3.82 -10.21
N GLU A 109 -3.90 5.01 -10.01
CA GLU A 109 -4.44 6.14 -9.24
C GLU A 109 -4.87 7.30 -10.14
N THR A 110 -4.73 7.15 -11.47
CA THR A 110 -5.35 8.09 -12.42
C THR A 110 -6.85 8.19 -12.14
N LEU A 111 -7.34 9.43 -12.01
CA LEU A 111 -8.76 9.73 -11.86
C LEU A 111 -9.50 9.29 -13.13
N LEU A 112 -10.66 8.68 -12.92
CA LEU A 112 -11.59 8.33 -14.00
C LEU A 112 -12.80 9.25 -13.89
N ASP A 113 -13.33 9.68 -15.03
CA ASP A 113 -14.58 10.46 -15.07
C ASP A 113 -15.78 9.59 -14.66
N ASP A 114 -15.72 8.30 -15.00
CA ASP A 114 -16.74 7.29 -14.68
C ASP A 114 -16.14 6.17 -13.81
N ALA A 115 -17.00 5.48 -13.07
CA ALA A 115 -16.59 4.29 -12.33
C ALA A 115 -16.04 3.21 -13.27
N ALA A 116 -14.98 2.51 -12.83
CA ALA A 116 -14.45 1.39 -13.57
C ALA A 116 -15.52 0.30 -13.73
N PRO A 117 -15.60 -0.38 -14.89
CA PRO A 117 -16.57 -1.45 -15.09
C PRO A 117 -16.40 -2.55 -14.03
N GLU A 118 -17.52 -3.02 -13.48
CA GLU A 118 -17.51 -4.05 -12.43
C GLU A 118 -16.75 -5.31 -12.89
N GLY A 119 -15.84 -5.79 -12.05
CA GLY A 119 -15.01 -6.96 -12.33
C GLY A 119 -13.80 -6.68 -13.22
N SER A 120 -13.63 -5.45 -13.72
CA SER A 120 -12.40 -5.07 -14.43
C SER A 120 -11.20 -5.06 -13.48
N PRO A 121 -9.96 -5.22 -13.99
CA PRO A 121 -8.76 -5.14 -13.14
C PRO A 121 -8.67 -3.84 -12.34
N ARG A 122 -9.19 -2.73 -12.90
CA ARG A 122 -9.21 -1.44 -12.22
C ARG A 122 -10.22 -1.41 -11.08
N ASP A 123 -11.45 -1.89 -11.32
CA ASP A 123 -12.48 -1.98 -10.28
C ASP A 123 -12.07 -2.91 -9.13
N VAL A 124 -11.38 -4.02 -9.44
CA VAL A 124 -10.79 -4.89 -8.41
C VAL A 124 -9.76 -4.11 -7.58
N LEU A 125 -8.82 -3.41 -8.22
CA LEU A 125 -7.82 -2.61 -7.50
C LEU A 125 -8.46 -1.52 -6.63
N ASP A 126 -9.45 -0.81 -7.16
CA ASP A 126 -10.17 0.24 -6.43
C ASP A 126 -10.95 -0.35 -5.24
N SER A 127 -11.46 -1.58 -5.36
CA SER A 127 -12.11 -2.29 -4.27
C SER A 127 -11.15 -2.57 -3.09
N PHE A 128 -9.90 -2.94 -3.39
CA PHE A 128 -8.88 -3.14 -2.34
C PHE A 128 -8.41 -1.82 -1.71
N ARG A 129 -8.37 -0.72 -2.47
CA ARG A 129 -8.06 0.60 -1.90
C ARG A 129 -9.14 1.08 -0.94
N HIS A 130 -10.39 1.04 -1.39
CA HIS A 130 -11.51 1.44 -0.56
C HIS A 130 -11.63 0.58 0.71
N HIS A 131 -11.35 -0.73 0.59
CA HIS A 131 -11.20 -1.61 1.76
C HIS A 131 -10.16 -1.09 2.74
N GLY A 132 -8.98 -0.67 2.27
CA GLY A 132 -7.93 -0.07 3.08
C GLY A 132 -8.38 1.21 3.80
N ASP A 133 -9.12 2.08 3.10
CA ASP A 133 -9.67 3.31 3.68
C ASP A 133 -10.67 3.00 4.81
N LEU A 134 -11.55 2.02 4.62
CA LEU A 134 -12.50 1.57 5.65
C LEU A 134 -11.77 0.95 6.86
N VAL A 135 -10.70 0.19 6.63
CA VAL A 135 -9.86 -0.33 7.73
C VAL A 135 -9.22 0.82 8.51
N ALA A 136 -8.69 1.84 7.83
CA ALA A 136 -8.07 2.99 8.48
C ALA A 136 -9.09 3.83 9.29
N ALA A 137 -10.30 4.02 8.75
CA ALA A 137 -11.39 4.68 9.45
C ALA A 137 -11.80 3.92 10.71
N ALA A 138 -12.09 2.62 10.59
CA ALA A 138 -12.47 1.75 11.71
C ALA A 138 -11.37 1.66 12.78
N MET A 139 -10.09 1.57 12.40
CA MET A 139 -8.98 1.61 13.36
C MET A 139 -8.95 2.91 14.15
N SER A 140 -9.17 4.04 13.46
CA SER A 140 -9.11 5.37 14.05
C SER A 140 -10.27 5.63 15.01
N SER A 141 -11.50 5.27 14.60
CA SER A 141 -12.70 5.43 15.44
C SER A 141 -12.68 4.48 16.64
N TYR A 142 -12.28 3.23 16.46
CA TYR A 142 -12.19 2.25 17.55
C TYR A 142 -11.12 2.63 18.59
N ALA A 143 -9.92 3.02 18.15
CA ALA A 143 -8.87 3.49 19.06
C ALA A 143 -9.32 4.72 19.87
N LEU A 144 -10.02 5.66 19.23
CA LEU A 144 -10.56 6.82 19.92
C LEU A 144 -11.64 6.42 20.93
N ALA A 145 -12.58 5.55 20.56
CA ALA A 145 -13.64 5.07 21.45
C ALA A 145 -13.07 4.39 22.70
N GLN A 146 -12.10 3.50 22.54
CA GLN A 146 -11.43 2.82 23.65
C GLN A 146 -10.75 3.81 24.60
N GLU A 147 -10.02 4.80 24.05
CA GLU A 147 -9.36 5.81 24.87
C GLU A 147 -10.37 6.66 25.65
N ARG A 148 -11.48 7.06 25.02
CA ARG A 148 -12.55 7.83 25.70
C ARG A 148 -13.21 7.01 26.79
N ARG A 149 -13.48 5.72 26.54
CA ARG A 149 -14.03 4.79 27.53
C ARG A 149 -13.09 4.59 28.71
N ARG A 150 -11.79 4.42 28.44
CA ARG A 150 -10.75 4.28 29.47
C ARG A 150 -10.65 5.52 30.35
N VAL A 151 -10.58 6.71 29.76
CA VAL A 151 -10.52 7.97 30.51
C VAL A 151 -11.77 8.16 31.39
N ALA A 152 -12.95 7.84 30.84
CA ALA A 152 -14.19 7.88 31.60
C ALA A 152 -14.18 6.89 32.78
N SER A 153 -13.73 5.65 32.57
CA SER A 153 -13.74 4.60 33.59
C SER A 153 -12.72 4.80 34.71
N THR A 154 -11.60 5.48 34.43
CA THR A 154 -10.58 5.81 35.44
C THR A 154 -10.84 7.12 36.18
N THR A 155 -11.84 7.91 35.77
CA THR A 155 -12.18 9.17 36.44
C THR A 155 -12.82 8.92 37.81
N LEU A 156 -12.23 9.51 38.86
CA LEU A 156 -12.66 9.35 40.25
C LEU A 156 -13.88 10.21 40.60
N ASP A 157 -13.93 11.45 40.08
CA ASP A 157 -15.06 12.34 40.32
C ASP A 157 -16.33 11.78 39.66
N ARG A 158 -17.36 11.50 40.46
CA ARG A 158 -18.56 10.78 40.00
C ARG A 158 -19.34 11.56 38.96
N SER A 159 -19.50 12.87 39.14
CA SER A 159 -20.26 13.73 38.21
C SER A 159 -19.56 13.83 36.85
N ARG A 160 -18.25 14.06 36.87
CA ARG A 160 -17.41 14.09 35.68
C ARG A 160 -17.35 12.73 34.99
N ARG A 161 -17.25 11.63 35.75
CA ARG A 161 -17.29 10.27 35.23
C ARG A 161 -18.57 10.01 34.44
N THR A 162 -19.74 10.35 34.99
CA THR A 162 -21.02 10.19 34.28
C THR A 162 -21.04 10.95 32.96
N THR A 163 -20.60 12.22 32.97
CA THR A 163 -20.52 13.03 31.74
C THR A 163 -19.57 12.43 30.70
N LEU A 164 -18.42 11.92 31.14
CA LEU A 164 -17.43 11.32 30.24
C LEU A 164 -17.89 9.97 29.67
N LEU A 165 -18.62 9.17 30.45
CA LEU A 165 -19.20 7.92 29.97
C LEU A 165 -20.25 8.18 28.88
N GLN A 166 -21.16 9.14 29.09
CA GLN A 166 -22.14 9.52 28.08
C GLN A 166 -21.49 10.02 26.78
N ARG A 167 -20.35 10.71 26.88
CA ARG A 167 -19.56 11.10 25.70
C ARG A 167 -18.88 9.91 25.03
N ALA A 168 -18.33 8.98 25.81
CA ALA A 168 -17.69 7.78 25.30
C ALA A 168 -18.66 6.91 24.50
N GLU A 169 -19.92 6.79 24.95
CA GLU A 169 -20.99 6.08 24.22
C GLU A 169 -21.18 6.60 22.78
N GLY A 170 -21.08 7.92 22.56
CA GLY A 170 -21.15 8.49 21.21
C GLY A 170 -19.99 8.04 20.31
N TYR A 171 -18.77 7.99 20.84
CA TYR A 171 -17.61 7.48 20.09
C TYR A 171 -17.69 5.97 19.86
N GLU A 172 -18.20 5.21 20.83
CA GLU A 172 -18.46 3.77 20.71
C GLU A 172 -19.49 3.50 19.60
N ALA A 173 -20.56 4.31 19.50
CA ALA A 173 -21.55 4.21 18.44
C ALA A 173 -20.93 4.48 17.04
N HIS A 174 -20.12 5.54 16.91
CA HIS A 174 -19.42 5.81 15.65
C HIS A 174 -18.45 4.68 15.26
N ALA A 175 -17.69 4.15 16.22
CA ALA A 175 -16.80 3.01 15.97
C ALA A 175 -17.57 1.75 15.56
N PHE A 176 -18.77 1.54 16.11
CA PHE A 176 -19.65 0.45 15.72
C PHE A 176 -20.17 0.61 14.28
N GLU A 177 -20.54 1.82 13.87
CA GLU A 177 -20.96 2.13 12.50
C GLU A 177 -19.86 1.83 11.49
N ASP A 178 -18.63 2.32 11.70
CA ASP A 178 -17.48 2.05 10.84
C ASP A 178 -17.16 0.54 10.77
N ALA A 179 -17.22 -0.16 11.90
CA ALA A 179 -17.00 -1.59 11.95
C ALA A 179 -18.05 -2.38 11.15
N ARG A 180 -19.32 -1.97 11.23
CA ARG A 180 -20.41 -2.56 10.46
C ARG A 180 -20.28 -2.28 8.97
N GLU A 181 -19.88 -1.07 8.58
CA GLU A 181 -19.61 -0.72 7.19
C GLU A 181 -18.48 -1.60 6.62
N LEU A 182 -17.37 -1.70 7.35
CA LEU A 182 -16.24 -2.56 6.97
C LEU A 182 -16.65 -4.04 6.85
N ARG A 183 -17.45 -4.57 7.80
CA ARG A 183 -17.98 -5.94 7.72
C ARG A 183 -18.78 -6.14 6.42
N THR A 184 -19.75 -5.26 6.18
CA THR A 184 -20.63 -5.30 5.01
C THR A 184 -19.83 -5.20 3.72
N TYR A 185 -18.80 -4.36 3.67
CA TYR A 185 -17.93 -4.23 2.52
C TYR A 185 -17.11 -5.50 2.26
N ARG A 186 -16.52 -6.09 3.32
CA ARG A 186 -15.78 -7.35 3.23
C ARG A 186 -16.65 -8.52 2.78
N GLU A 187 -17.91 -8.58 3.23
CA GLU A 187 -18.88 -9.57 2.75
C GLU A 187 -19.16 -9.41 1.25
N ARG A 188 -19.36 -8.18 0.77
CA ARG A 188 -19.52 -7.90 -0.67
C ARG A 188 -18.28 -8.30 -1.48
N MET A 189 -17.07 -8.04 -0.97
CA MET A 189 -15.83 -8.51 -1.61
C MET A 189 -15.84 -10.04 -1.76
N ARG A 190 -16.19 -10.78 -0.70
CA ARG A 190 -16.26 -12.25 -0.73
C ARG A 190 -17.33 -12.77 -1.68
N GLN A 191 -18.51 -12.13 -1.72
CA GLN A 191 -19.59 -12.47 -2.67
C GLN A 191 -19.14 -12.33 -4.13
N ARG A 192 -18.22 -11.40 -4.40
CA ARG A 192 -17.60 -11.18 -5.72
C ARG A 192 -16.38 -12.08 -5.97
N GLY A 193 -16.10 -13.05 -5.09
CA GLY A 193 -14.97 -13.97 -5.21
C GLY A 193 -13.61 -13.35 -4.86
N LEU A 194 -13.58 -12.16 -4.25
CA LEU A 194 -12.35 -11.51 -3.80
C LEU A 194 -11.98 -11.99 -2.39
N THR A 195 -10.69 -12.11 -2.13
CA THR A 195 -10.15 -12.42 -0.80
C THR A 195 -9.71 -11.11 -0.13
N PRO A 196 -10.52 -10.52 0.77
CA PRO A 196 -10.13 -9.29 1.44
C PRO A 196 -8.88 -9.52 2.33
N PRO A 197 -7.98 -8.53 2.45
CA PRO A 197 -6.82 -8.61 3.33
C PRO A 197 -7.20 -8.95 4.78
N ALA A 198 -6.27 -9.55 5.52
CA ALA A 198 -6.43 -9.79 6.96
C ALA A 198 -6.62 -8.47 7.71
N LEU A 199 -7.46 -8.48 8.74
CA LEU A 199 -7.67 -7.31 9.58
C LEU A 199 -6.56 -7.21 10.65
N PRO A 200 -6.18 -5.99 11.05
CA PRO A 200 -5.36 -5.79 12.24
C PRO A 200 -6.02 -6.38 13.50
N ASP A 201 -5.23 -6.77 14.50
CA ASP A 201 -5.71 -7.41 15.73
C ASP A 201 -6.84 -6.63 16.42
N GLY A 202 -6.76 -5.30 16.44
CA GLY A 202 -7.78 -4.42 17.03
C GLY A 202 -9.15 -4.51 16.35
N LEU A 203 -9.24 -5.06 15.15
CA LEU A 203 -10.46 -5.22 14.36
C LEU A 203 -10.77 -6.69 14.03
N ALA A 204 -10.04 -7.66 14.60
CA ALA A 204 -10.21 -9.07 14.29
C ALA A 204 -11.62 -9.61 14.58
N PHE A 205 -12.36 -8.96 15.48
CA PHE A 205 -13.75 -9.30 15.82
C PHE A 205 -14.75 -9.05 14.66
N ILE A 206 -14.41 -8.18 13.71
CA ILE A 206 -15.33 -7.80 12.62
C ILE A 206 -15.69 -8.98 11.73
N ASP A 207 -14.78 -9.93 11.54
CA ASP A 207 -15.03 -11.13 10.73
C ASP A 207 -15.65 -12.28 11.54
N GLN A 208 -15.81 -12.13 12.85
CA GLN A 208 -16.43 -13.15 13.69
C GLN A 208 -17.97 -13.07 13.53
N PRO A 209 -18.67 -14.21 13.46
CA PRO A 209 -20.13 -14.22 13.49
C PRO A 209 -20.62 -13.57 14.79
N ASP A 210 -21.71 -12.80 14.73
CA ASP A 210 -22.29 -12.17 15.91
C ASP A 210 -22.80 -13.24 16.88
N THR A 211 -22.01 -13.56 17.91
CA THR A 211 -22.35 -14.61 18.88
C THR A 211 -23.38 -14.18 19.95
N HIS A 212 -24.16 -13.12 19.74
CA HIS A 212 -25.06 -12.58 20.77
C HIS A 212 -26.46 -12.26 20.25
N THR A 213 -27.36 -13.27 20.24
CA THR A 213 -28.83 -13.06 20.38
C THR A 213 -29.60 -14.24 21.03
N GLU A 214 -28.98 -15.33 21.53
CA GLU A 214 -29.76 -16.48 22.05
C GLU A 214 -29.61 -16.77 23.56
N ALA A 215 -29.40 -15.76 24.40
CA ALA A 215 -29.23 -15.97 25.85
C ALA A 215 -30.29 -15.32 26.77
N GLU A 216 -31.38 -14.75 26.26
CA GLU A 216 -32.40 -14.09 27.10
C GLU A 216 -33.85 -14.60 26.94
N GLU A 217 -34.09 -15.76 26.32
CA GLU A 217 -35.42 -16.41 26.32
C GLU A 217 -35.48 -17.71 27.14
N SER A 218 -34.66 -17.84 28.18
CA SER A 218 -34.81 -18.93 29.14
C SER A 218 -34.49 -18.47 30.57
N GLU A 219 -35.45 -17.78 31.17
CA GLU A 219 -35.77 -17.89 32.62
C GLU A 219 -37.20 -17.42 32.91
#